data_AF-A0A970BBX5-F1
#
_entry.id   AF-A0A970BBX5-F1
#
_cell.length_a   1.000
_cell.length_b   1.000
_cell.length_c   1.000
_cell.angle_alpha   90.00
_cell.angle_beta   90.00
_cell.angle_gamma   90.00
#
_symmetry.space_group_name_H-M   'P 1'
#
loop_
_entity.id
_entity.type
_entity.pdbx_description
1 polymer ?
#
loop_
_entity_poly.entity_id
_entity_poly.type
_entity_poly.pdbx_seq_one_letter_code
_entity_poly.pdbx_strand_id
1 'polypeptide(L)'
;MDETAGAHTWQGRSNPPIFKDEEFSDRTPQTLSLWDDLESVFAFAYNGIHAEALSKRKEWFEHPKWPFYVAWWVEDEYTPSWEEAYERYDKLLRDGSSPEAFDFKHPFGSDGQPVKIDREVVKRKAPPHNKRI
;
A
#
# COMPACT_ATOMS: atom_id res chain seq x y z
N MET A 1 14.85 -12.52 25.19
CA MET A 1 13.66 -11.79 24.68
C MET A 1 14.10 -10.36 24.56
N ASP A 2 14.34 -9.90 23.34
CA ASP A 2 14.83 -8.55 23.07
C ASP A 2 13.63 -7.62 22.86
N GLU A 3 13.52 -6.61 23.72
CA GLU A 3 12.42 -5.64 23.83
C GLU A 3 12.62 -4.42 22.89
N THR A 4 13.25 -4.61 21.73
CA THR A 4 13.50 -3.52 20.75
C THR A 4 12.56 -3.53 19.55
N ALA A 5 11.74 -4.56 19.37
CA ALA A 5 10.86 -4.70 18.20
C ALA A 5 9.67 -3.72 18.14
N GLY A 6 9.50 -2.83 19.13
CA GLY A 6 8.35 -1.93 19.27
C GLY A 6 8.59 -0.45 18.94
N ALA A 7 9.80 -0.04 18.56
CA ALA A 7 10.19 1.38 18.55
C ALA A 7 10.76 1.91 17.22
N HIS A 8 10.41 1.34 16.07
CA HIS A 8 10.51 2.05 14.79
C HIS A 8 9.18 2.72 14.48
N THR A 9 8.76 3.65 15.36
CA THR A 9 7.65 4.54 15.00
C THR A 9 8.14 5.39 13.83
N TRP A 10 7.57 5.16 12.64
CA TRP A 10 7.61 6.09 11.52
C TRP A 10 7.17 7.47 12.06
N GLN A 11 8.14 8.33 12.42
CA GLN A 11 7.86 9.58 13.14
C GLN A 11 7.10 10.57 12.22
N GLY A 12 6.28 11.46 12.80
CA GLY A 12 5.69 12.59 12.08
C GLY A 12 4.46 12.29 11.22
N ARG A 13 3.46 11.56 11.74
CA ARG A 13 2.14 11.48 11.09
C ARG A 13 1.49 12.87 11.04
N SER A 14 1.52 13.49 9.88
CA SER A 14 0.56 14.53 9.48
C SER A 14 -0.51 13.90 8.59
N ASN A 15 -1.49 14.65 8.08
CA ASN A 15 -2.38 14.13 7.04
C ASN A 15 -1.91 14.64 5.66
N PRO A 16 -2.03 13.82 4.59
CA PRO A 16 -1.81 14.32 3.24
C PRO A 16 -2.65 15.58 3.01
N PRO A 17 -2.18 16.56 2.21
CA PRO A 17 -2.88 17.82 2.00
C PRO A 17 -4.37 17.69 1.62
N ILE A 18 -4.74 16.64 0.90
CA ILE A 18 -6.14 16.33 0.52
C ILE A 18 -7.06 15.95 1.70
N PHE A 19 -6.50 15.55 2.84
CA PHE A 19 -7.25 15.16 4.05
C PHE A 19 -7.05 16.14 5.22
N LYS A 20 -6.65 17.38 4.93
CA LYS A 20 -6.45 18.42 5.96
C LYS A 20 -7.75 19.02 6.49
N ASP A 21 -8.89 18.77 5.86
CA ASP A 21 -10.19 19.17 6.39
C ASP A 21 -10.46 18.43 7.72
N GLU A 22 -10.79 19.19 8.77
CA GLU A 22 -11.05 18.68 10.13
C GLU A 22 -12.11 17.56 10.15
N GLU A 23 -13.02 17.54 9.17
CA GLU A 23 -14.05 16.51 9.00
C GLU A 23 -13.50 15.11 8.74
N PHE A 24 -12.31 14.99 8.13
CA PHE A 24 -11.70 13.72 7.72
C PHE A 24 -10.46 13.33 8.52
N SER A 25 -9.92 14.25 9.32
CA SER A 25 -8.70 14.04 10.13
C SER A 25 -8.72 12.71 10.89
N ASP A 26 -9.83 12.41 11.57
CA ASP A 26 -9.95 11.25 12.45
C ASP A 26 -10.64 10.06 11.77
N ARG A 27 -10.96 10.18 10.47
CA ARG A 27 -11.71 9.18 9.69
C ARG A 27 -10.89 8.56 8.55
N THR A 28 -9.58 8.80 8.52
CA THR A 28 -8.68 8.28 7.49
C THR A 28 -7.71 7.26 8.11
N PRO A 29 -8.09 5.97 8.22
CA PRO A 29 -7.14 4.95 8.62
C PRO A 29 -6.04 4.85 7.56
N GLN A 30 -4.80 5.10 7.99
CA GLN A 30 -3.63 5.07 7.12
C GLN A 30 -2.63 4.01 7.61
N THR A 31 -2.12 3.24 6.66
CA THR A 31 -1.10 2.22 6.90
C THR A 31 0.08 2.46 5.98
N LEU A 32 1.30 2.27 6.48
CA LEU A 32 2.53 2.24 5.72
C LEU A 32 3.22 0.91 5.98
N SER A 33 3.58 0.20 4.91
CA SER A 33 4.11 -1.17 4.96
C SER A 33 5.15 -1.37 3.87
N LEU A 34 6.22 -2.11 4.19
CA LEU A 34 7.25 -2.51 3.25
C LEU A 34 7.04 -3.96 2.79
N TRP A 35 7.42 -4.23 1.54
CA TRP A 35 7.25 -5.53 0.88
C TRP A 35 8.48 -5.81 0.02
N ASP A 36 8.94 -7.07 0.01
CA ASP A 36 10.10 -7.49 -0.79
C ASP A 36 9.88 -7.33 -2.30
N ASP A 37 8.64 -7.52 -2.75
CA ASP A 37 8.24 -7.35 -4.15
C ASP A 37 6.73 -7.19 -4.32
N LEU A 38 6.33 -6.86 -5.55
CA LEU A 38 4.93 -6.65 -5.92
C LEU A 38 4.10 -7.92 -5.78
N GLU A 39 4.64 -9.07 -6.15
CA GLU A 39 3.94 -10.35 -6.05
C GLU A 39 3.61 -10.71 -4.60
N SER A 40 4.48 -10.38 -3.64
CA SER A 40 4.25 -10.57 -2.19
C SER A 40 3.05 -9.75 -1.70
N VAL A 41 3.00 -8.45 -1.99
CA VAL A 41 1.87 -7.60 -1.57
C VAL A 41 0.58 -8.00 -2.29
N PHE A 42 0.64 -8.41 -3.55
CA PHE A 42 -0.52 -8.95 -4.26
C PHE A 42 -1.04 -10.24 -3.63
N ALA A 43 -0.14 -11.15 -3.31
CA ALA A 43 -0.48 -12.42 -2.67
C ALA A 43 -1.19 -12.18 -1.33
N PHE A 44 -0.70 -11.23 -0.54
CA PHE A 44 -1.32 -10.83 0.72
C PHE A 44 -2.67 -10.12 0.53
N ALA A 45 -2.72 -9.05 -0.26
CA ALA A 45 -3.88 -8.16 -0.33
C ALA A 45 -5.07 -8.79 -1.07
N TYR A 46 -4.80 -9.59 -2.11
CA TYR A 46 -5.83 -10.09 -3.02
C TYR A 46 -6.10 -11.60 -2.90
N ASN A 47 -5.72 -12.24 -1.78
CA ASN A 47 -6.12 -13.62 -1.48
C ASN A 47 -6.70 -13.77 -0.06
N GLY A 48 -7.44 -14.87 0.14
CA GLY A 48 -8.00 -15.25 1.43
C GLY A 48 -8.87 -14.16 2.07
N ILE A 49 -8.76 -14.01 3.39
CA ILE A 49 -9.58 -13.09 4.19
C ILE A 49 -9.40 -11.61 3.78
N HIS A 50 -8.21 -11.22 3.30
CA HIS A 50 -7.96 -9.84 2.86
C HIS A 50 -8.72 -9.54 1.56
N ALA A 51 -8.75 -10.49 0.62
CA ALA A 51 -9.57 -10.35 -0.58
C ALA A 51 -11.06 -10.24 -0.26
N GLU A 52 -11.55 -11.07 0.67
CA GLU A 52 -12.94 -11.03 1.14
C GLU A 52 -13.28 -9.67 1.75
N ALA A 53 -12.43 -9.15 2.64
CA ALA A 53 -12.59 -7.81 3.21
C ALA A 53 -12.56 -6.71 2.13
N LEU A 54 -11.59 -6.75 1.22
CA LEU A 54 -11.48 -5.75 0.13
C LEU A 54 -12.69 -5.77 -0.82
N SER A 55 -13.33 -6.92 -1.02
CA SER A 55 -14.54 -7.04 -1.83
C SER A 55 -15.73 -6.27 -1.24
N LYS A 56 -15.78 -6.19 0.09
CA LYS A 56 -16.84 -5.53 0.87
C LYS A 56 -16.52 -4.08 1.21
N ARG A 57 -15.35 -3.56 0.82
CA ARG A 57 -14.90 -2.20 1.18
C ARG A 57 -15.91 -1.10 0.86
N LYS A 58 -16.75 -1.28 -0.16
CA LYS A 58 -17.82 -0.34 -0.54
C LYS A 58 -18.90 -0.16 0.52
N GLU A 59 -19.03 -1.12 1.44
CA GLU A 59 -19.99 -1.10 2.53
C GLU A 59 -19.54 -0.20 3.69
N TRP A 60 -18.23 0.09 3.78
CA TRP A 60 -17.64 0.78 4.93
C TRP A 60 -16.84 2.04 4.56
N PHE A 61 -16.35 2.12 3.33
CA PHE A 61 -15.61 3.27 2.82
C PHE A 61 -16.47 4.09 1.88
N GLU A 62 -16.41 5.41 2.06
CA GLU A 62 -16.89 6.35 1.06
C GLU A 62 -16.10 6.15 -0.23
N HIS A 63 -16.78 6.17 -1.37
CA HIS A 63 -16.18 6.01 -2.69
C HIS A 63 -15.44 7.28 -3.08
N PRO A 64 -14.12 7.35 -2.90
CA PRO A 64 -13.42 8.57 -3.14
C PRO A 64 -13.12 8.73 -4.62
N LYS A 65 -13.03 9.98 -5.07
CA LYS A 65 -12.49 10.31 -6.41
C LYS A 65 -10.95 10.21 -6.46
N TRP A 66 -10.32 9.93 -5.32
CA TRP A 66 -8.87 9.78 -5.14
C TRP A 66 -8.43 8.31 -5.06
N PRO A 67 -7.15 7.99 -5.34
CA PRO A 67 -6.60 6.66 -5.16
C PRO A 67 -6.75 6.14 -3.72
N PHE A 68 -6.89 4.83 -3.54
CA PHE A 68 -6.94 4.25 -2.18
C PHE A 68 -5.54 4.06 -1.57
N TYR A 69 -4.52 3.98 -2.40
CA TYR A 69 -3.14 3.73 -2.01
C TYR A 69 -2.20 4.22 -3.11
N VAL A 70 -0.92 4.31 -2.77
CA VAL A 70 0.21 4.50 -3.68
C VAL A 70 1.28 3.47 -3.33
N ALA A 71 2.01 3.02 -4.34
CA ALA A 71 3.19 2.17 -4.22
C ALA A 71 4.38 2.83 -4.92
N TRP A 72 5.58 2.58 -4.40
CA TRP A 72 6.85 3.02 -4.97
C TRP A 72 7.95 2.08 -4.51
N TRP A 73 9.05 2.02 -5.25
CA TRP A 73 10.24 1.27 -4.86
C TRP A 73 11.13 2.08 -3.94
N VAL A 74 11.76 1.39 -3.00
CA VAL A 74 12.80 1.93 -2.13
C VAL A 74 14.02 1.02 -2.21
N GLU A 75 15.18 1.55 -1.85
CA GLU A 75 16.40 0.76 -1.77
C GLU A 75 16.34 -0.26 -0.62
N ASP A 76 17.17 -1.30 -0.71
CA ASP A 76 17.32 -2.27 0.37
C ASP A 76 17.72 -1.56 1.68
N GLU A 77 17.21 -2.07 2.80
CA GLU A 77 17.43 -1.50 4.15
C GLU A 77 16.86 -0.08 4.35
N TYR A 78 16.14 0.47 3.37
CA TYR A 78 15.50 1.78 3.48
C TYR A 78 14.18 1.73 4.26
N THR A 79 13.97 2.75 5.07
CA THR A 79 12.78 2.94 5.90
C THR A 79 12.10 4.25 5.46
N PRO A 80 11.06 4.22 4.58
CA PRO A 80 10.34 5.41 4.12
C PRO A 80 9.54 6.17 5.19
N SER A 81 9.66 7.48 5.25
CA SER A 81 8.86 8.32 6.14
C SER A 81 7.39 8.49 5.69
N TRP A 82 6.54 8.98 6.61
CA TRP A 82 5.17 9.40 6.28
C TRP A 82 5.14 10.58 5.32
N GLU A 83 6.06 11.53 5.46
CA GLU A 83 6.19 12.69 4.57
C GLU A 83 6.41 12.23 3.12
N GLU A 84 7.33 11.29 2.90
CA GLU A 84 7.55 10.69 1.58
C GLU A 84 6.31 9.98 1.06
N ALA A 85 5.61 9.22 1.90
CA ALA A 85 4.37 8.55 1.50
C ALA A 85 3.32 9.56 0.99
N TYR A 86 3.23 10.73 1.64
CA TYR A 86 2.33 11.81 1.23
C TYR A 86 2.78 12.47 -0.06
N GLU A 87 4.08 12.72 -0.23
CA GLU A 87 4.63 13.23 -1.49
C GLU A 87 4.36 12.28 -2.66
N ARG A 88 4.53 10.96 -2.47
CA ARG A 88 4.22 9.96 -3.50
C ARG A 88 2.74 9.92 -3.80
N TYR A 89 1.89 9.99 -2.78
CA TYR A 89 0.45 9.98 -2.96
C TYR A 89 -0.05 11.22 -3.71
N ASP A 90 0.45 12.41 -3.37
CA ASP A 90 0.17 13.66 -4.08
C ASP A 90 0.69 13.61 -5.53
N LYS A 91 1.86 12.99 -5.75
CA LYS A 91 2.38 12.77 -7.10
C LYS A 91 1.45 11.89 -7.93
N LEU A 92 0.99 10.76 -7.38
CA LEU A 92 0.03 9.87 -8.05
C LEU A 92 -1.30 10.59 -8.35
N LEU A 93 -1.78 11.41 -7.42
CA LEU A 93 -2.99 12.22 -7.61
C LEU A 93 -2.86 13.21 -8.77
N ARG A 94 -1.72 13.90 -8.85
CA ARG A 94 -1.49 14.97 -9.83
C ARG A 94 -1.10 14.43 -11.21
N ASP A 95 -0.18 13.46 -11.24
CA ASP A 95 0.51 13.03 -12.46
C ASP A 95 -0.02 11.70 -12.99
N GLY A 96 -0.77 10.94 -12.18
CA GLY A 96 -1.09 9.55 -12.46
C GLY A 96 0.09 8.61 -12.18
N SER A 97 -0.03 7.34 -12.60
CA SER A 97 0.99 6.34 -12.31
C SER A 97 2.29 6.58 -13.09
N SER A 98 3.40 6.53 -12.36
CA SER A 98 4.78 6.75 -12.83
C SER A 98 5.75 5.85 -12.05
N PRO A 99 7.00 5.66 -12.50
CA PRO A 99 8.00 4.90 -11.76
C PRO A 99 8.18 5.34 -10.31
N GLU A 100 8.03 6.64 -10.04
CA GLU A 100 8.20 7.23 -8.71
C GLU A 100 6.95 7.06 -7.81
N ALA A 101 5.77 6.85 -8.38
CA ALA A 101 4.52 6.69 -7.65
C ALA A 101 3.46 6.05 -8.55
N PHE A 102 3.01 4.84 -8.20
CA PHE A 102 2.08 4.07 -9.03
C PHE A 102 1.02 3.34 -8.22
N ASP A 103 -0.02 2.87 -8.91
CA ASP A 103 -0.99 1.92 -8.37
C ASP A 103 -0.76 0.53 -8.96
N PHE A 104 -1.44 -0.48 -8.40
CA PHE A 104 -1.28 -1.85 -8.88
C PHE A 104 -2.00 -2.15 -10.20
N LYS A 105 -2.78 -1.20 -10.74
CA LYS A 105 -3.36 -1.33 -12.09
C LYS A 105 -2.31 -1.00 -13.15
N HIS A 106 -1.37 -0.12 -12.83
CA HIS A 106 -0.26 0.30 -13.70
C HIS A 106 1.07 0.14 -12.96
N PRO A 107 1.50 -1.10 -12.67
CA PRO A 107 2.69 -1.34 -11.87
C PRO A 107 3.97 -1.05 -12.65
N PHE A 108 4.99 -0.60 -11.93
CA PHE A 108 6.35 -0.42 -12.42
C PHE A 108 7.32 -1.33 -11.67
N GLY A 109 8.37 -1.82 -12.33
CA GLY A 109 9.47 -2.54 -11.70
C GLY A 109 10.46 -1.59 -11.01
N SER A 110 11.38 -2.12 -10.22
CA SER A 110 12.43 -1.34 -9.56
C SER A 110 13.40 -0.67 -10.55
N ASP A 111 13.43 -1.15 -11.79
CA ASP A 111 14.12 -0.55 -12.94
C ASP A 111 13.35 0.63 -13.58
N GLY A 112 12.18 0.96 -13.05
CA GLY A 112 11.31 2.02 -13.54
C GLY A 112 10.56 1.69 -14.83
N GLN A 113 10.56 0.42 -15.29
CA GLN A 113 9.79 0.02 -16.45
C GLN A 113 8.39 -0.48 -16.06
N PRO A 114 7.35 -0.26 -16.90
CA PRO A 114 6.05 -0.88 -16.68
C PRO A 114 6.17 -2.41 -16.68
N VAL A 115 5.58 -3.07 -15.68
CA VAL A 115 5.62 -4.53 -15.54
C VAL A 115 4.22 -5.13 -15.59
N LYS A 116 4.17 -6.46 -15.67
CA LYS A 116 2.96 -7.23 -15.39
C LYS A 116 3.25 -8.13 -14.21
N ILE A 117 2.33 -8.15 -13.26
CA ILE A 117 2.44 -9.03 -12.09
C ILE A 117 2.44 -10.49 -12.52
N ASP A 118 3.42 -11.25 -12.07
CA ASP A 118 3.49 -12.68 -12.33
C ASP A 118 2.49 -13.42 -11.45
N ARG A 119 1.37 -13.83 -12.07
CA ARG A 119 0.29 -14.53 -11.38
C ARG A 119 0.69 -15.89 -10.83
N GLU A 120 1.66 -16.57 -11.44
CA GLU A 120 2.13 -17.86 -10.95
C GLU A 120 3.01 -17.68 -9.72
N VAL A 121 3.82 -16.63 -9.66
CA VAL A 121 4.55 -16.24 -8.44
C VAL A 121 3.57 -15.84 -7.34
N VAL A 122 2.56 -15.01 -7.64
CA VAL A 122 1.51 -14.64 -6.67
C VAL A 122 0.83 -15.87 -6.08
N LYS A 123 0.44 -16.84 -6.91
CA LYS A 123 -0.19 -18.09 -6.43
C LYS A 123 0.72 -18.89 -5.51
N ARG A 124 2.02 -18.98 -5.81
CA ARG A 124 2.99 -19.69 -4.94
C ARG A 124 3.18 -18.98 -3.60
N LYS A 125 3.11 -17.65 -3.59
CA LYS A 125 3.25 -16.83 -2.37
C LYS A 125 1.96 -16.70 -1.57
N ALA A 126 0.81 -16.94 -2.19
CA ALA A 126 -0.49 -16.85 -1.52
C ALA A 126 -0.55 -17.85 -0.35
N PRO A 127 -1.05 -17.44 0.83
CA PRO A 127 -1.19 -18.34 1.95
C PRO A 127 -2.09 -19.53 1.54
N PRO A 128 -1.78 -20.75 2.00
CA PRO A 128 -2.59 -21.92 1.68
C PRO A 128 -4.03 -21.67 2.11
N HIS A 129 -4.99 -22.06 1.27
CA HIS A 129 -6.42 -22.02 1.58
C HIS A 129 -6.75 -23.04 2.69
N ASN A 130 -6.33 -22.76 3.92
CA ASN A 130 -6.78 -23.51 5.07
C ASN A 130 -8.13 -22.96 5.50
N LYS A 131 -9.21 -23.52 4.95
CA LYS A 131 -10.48 -23.54 5.66
C LYS A 131 -10.29 -24.37 6.92
N ARG A 132 -10.09 -23.73 8.07
CA ARG A 132 -10.34 -24.35 9.37
C ARG A 132 -11.27 -23.44 10.15
N ILE A 133 -12.39 -24.04 10.53
CA ILE A 133 -13.41 -23.50 11.42
C ILE A 133 -12.84 -23.49 12.84
#